data_AF-A0A800DAU3-F1
#
_entry.id   AF-A0A800DAU3-F1
#
_cell.length_a   1.000
_cell.length_b   1.000
_cell.length_c   1.000
_cell.angle_alpha   90.00
_cell.angle_beta   90.00
_cell.angle_gamma   90.00
#
_symmetry.space_group_name_H-M   'P 1'
#
loop_
_entity.id
_entity.type
_entity.pdbx_description
1 polymer ?
#
loop_
_entity_poly.entity_id
_entity_poly.type
_entity_poly.pdbx_seq_one_letter_code
_entity_poly.pdbx_strand_id
1 'polypeptide(L)'
;MAEQPASPPKPAPSGQSPARRPRLPRPLVIAGVIVGGLVLLAIGFLLARFFLPSPEGGRGTEVTPTGEPPVSPLLPTSVPPLLVEVGESQVPLAVPTLLEIGGRSFSVQPSIPQADDPWAVGIGQPDTAVWLYGTVVNYVLGLQPTDENREMMENVQKGDPVTLRLSGGTRLTFVALSPREVPSGSGDLFEQIRPRLTLVLLDPTTWTVLRADFETAVEPTPATGEVAVGVGRPVQVGDARVVVLEGHAERGGAGLAPGTMLYFVEVAIRNTGNASLVPDAFLMMLEDGVGNRYGPSPDAAGAGRNGPLPDVIGPGQEVEGSVAYLVPEDLAGPTLTWIFSPTPTSELRARFSIPYAPPARPTVLPEVTVLDAFLSEDGSTLLVEVELHNPGMEDFTVTKDDVSLSSSAGPGELRMAAPPFPWIIPGGESREVELQFARPGASTAIVTILGYTFEISGMP
;
A
#
# COMPACT_ATOMS: atom_id res chain seq x y z
N MET A 1 -46.64 -81.64 29.01
CA MET A 1 -45.65 -81.32 27.95
C MET A 1 -45.08 -79.97 28.30
N ALA A 2 -44.07 -79.98 29.17
CA ALA A 2 -42.64 -79.88 28.82
C ALA A 2 -42.31 -78.39 28.58
N GLU A 3 -42.21 -77.58 29.63
CA GLU A 3 -41.07 -77.47 30.57
C GLU A 3 -39.85 -76.90 29.84
N GLN A 4 -39.68 -75.59 30.03
CA GLN A 4 -38.66 -74.73 29.43
C GLN A 4 -37.37 -74.86 30.25
N PRO A 5 -36.28 -75.43 29.70
CA PRO A 5 -35.08 -75.68 30.49
C PRO A 5 -34.25 -74.42 30.69
N ALA A 6 -33.78 -74.31 31.93
CA ALA A 6 -33.02 -73.23 32.54
C ALA A 6 -31.69 -72.93 31.85
N SER A 7 -31.32 -71.64 31.85
CA SER A 7 -30.01 -71.14 31.48
C SER A 7 -28.93 -71.59 32.48
N PRO A 8 -27.78 -72.12 32.02
CA PRO A 8 -26.65 -72.49 32.88
C PRO A 8 -25.80 -71.28 33.32
N PRO A 9 -24.99 -71.45 34.38
CA PRO A 9 -24.55 -70.37 35.27
C PRO A 9 -23.25 -69.64 34.86
N LYS A 10 -23.14 -68.45 35.46
CA LYS A 10 -22.07 -67.44 35.45
C LYS A 10 -20.66 -67.99 35.79
N PRO A 11 -19.62 -67.73 34.97
CA PRO A 11 -18.23 -67.86 35.38
C PRO A 11 -17.74 -66.67 36.22
N ALA A 12 -16.86 -66.98 37.17
CA ALA A 12 -16.21 -66.12 38.15
C ALA A 12 -15.18 -65.13 37.53
N PRO A 13 -14.76 -64.07 38.25
CA PRO A 13 -14.01 -62.95 37.69
C PRO A 13 -12.52 -63.29 37.46
N SER A 14 -12.05 -63.09 36.23
CA SER A 14 -10.63 -63.14 35.88
C SER A 14 -9.96 -61.81 36.21
N GLY A 15 -8.73 -61.88 36.73
CA GLY A 15 -8.05 -60.80 37.45
C GLY A 15 -7.79 -59.51 36.66
N GLN A 16 -7.79 -58.42 37.42
CA GLN A 16 -7.26 -57.12 37.02
C GLN A 16 -5.76 -57.24 36.70
N SER A 17 -5.37 -56.92 35.47
CA SER A 17 -4.00 -56.53 35.14
C SER A 17 -3.91 -54.99 35.10
N PRO A 18 -2.81 -54.40 35.60
CA PRO A 18 -2.69 -52.95 35.77
C PRO A 18 -2.52 -52.23 34.42
N ALA A 19 -3.21 -51.09 34.27
CA ALA A 19 -3.10 -50.20 33.12
C ALA A 19 -1.67 -49.68 32.95
N ARG A 20 -1.04 -50.01 31.81
CA ARG A 20 0.31 -49.61 31.43
C ARG A 20 0.25 -48.23 30.75
N ARG A 21 0.81 -47.20 31.38
CA ARG A 21 0.98 -45.86 30.78
C ARG A 21 1.85 -45.95 29.52
N PRO A 22 1.50 -45.28 28.40
CA PRO A 22 2.36 -45.24 27.22
C PRO A 22 3.61 -44.40 27.50
N ARG A 23 4.80 -45.00 27.33
CA ARG A 23 6.09 -44.32 27.38
C ARG A 23 6.41 -43.80 25.97
N LEU A 24 6.58 -42.49 25.81
CA LEU A 24 7.11 -41.91 24.58
C LEU A 24 8.56 -42.38 24.33
N PRO A 25 8.94 -42.65 23.07
CA PRO A 25 10.28 -43.08 22.72
C PRO A 25 11.29 -41.93 22.90
N ARG A 26 12.34 -42.19 23.68
CA ARG A 26 13.42 -41.25 24.04
C ARG A 26 14.21 -40.59 22.89
N PRO A 27 14.33 -41.11 21.64
CA PRO A 27 15.08 -40.39 20.60
C PRO A 27 14.38 -39.12 20.09
N LEU A 28 13.07 -38.97 20.26
CA LEU A 28 12.30 -37.81 19.75
C LEU A 28 12.45 -36.56 20.62
N VAL A 29 12.75 -36.72 21.92
CA VAL A 29 13.00 -35.59 22.84
C VAL A 29 14.40 -35.01 22.64
N ILE A 30 15.38 -35.83 22.24
CA ILE A 30 16.78 -35.39 22.05
C ILE A 30 16.92 -34.57 20.76
N ALA A 31 16.21 -34.94 19.69
CA ALA A 31 16.22 -34.19 18.43
C ALA A 31 15.63 -32.77 18.58
N GLY A 32 14.55 -32.61 19.36
CA GLY A 32 13.93 -31.31 19.62
C GLY A 32 14.83 -30.34 20.41
N VAL A 33 15.65 -30.85 21.33
CA VAL A 33 16.58 -30.02 22.12
C VAL A 33 17.76 -29.53 21.26
N ILE A 34 18.24 -30.35 20.32
CA ILE A 34 19.36 -29.97 19.43
C ILE A 34 18.94 -28.89 18.44
N VAL A 35 17.74 -29.04 17.83
CA VAL A 35 17.21 -28.03 16.89
C VAL A 35 16.88 -26.72 17.61
N GLY A 36 16.27 -26.78 18.80
CA GLY A 36 16.01 -25.58 19.61
C GLY A 36 17.28 -24.86 20.06
N GLY A 37 18.34 -25.61 20.41
CA GLY A 37 19.64 -25.03 20.77
C GLY A 37 20.35 -24.33 19.62
N LEU A 38 20.29 -24.88 18.41
CA LEU A 38 20.90 -24.29 17.21
C LEU A 38 20.19 -23.00 16.77
N VAL A 39 18.86 -22.95 16.88
CA VAL A 39 18.08 -21.74 16.56
C VAL A 39 18.40 -20.62 17.55
N LEU A 40 18.51 -20.92 18.85
CA LEU A 40 18.89 -19.91 19.85
C LEU A 40 20.32 -19.42 19.70
N LEU A 41 21.26 -20.27 19.26
CA LEU A 41 22.63 -19.87 18.94
C LEU A 41 22.70 -18.97 17.70
N ALA A 42 21.91 -19.24 16.66
CA ALA A 42 21.84 -18.42 15.46
C ALA A 42 21.25 -17.03 15.76
N ILE A 43 20.20 -16.97 16.59
CA ILE A 43 19.59 -15.71 17.03
C ILE A 43 20.57 -14.93 17.92
N GLY A 44 21.30 -15.60 18.82
CA GLY A 44 22.34 -14.97 19.64
C GLY A 44 23.50 -14.41 18.81
N PHE A 45 23.92 -15.11 17.75
CA PHE A 45 24.98 -14.65 16.84
C PHE A 45 24.54 -13.45 16.00
N LEU A 46 23.29 -13.44 15.52
CA LEU A 46 22.71 -12.31 14.78
C LEU A 46 22.57 -11.07 15.66
N LEU A 47 22.14 -11.23 16.92
CA LEU A 47 22.05 -10.12 17.88
C LEU A 47 23.44 -9.61 18.30
N ALA A 48 24.43 -10.50 18.45
CA ALA A 48 25.80 -10.09 18.78
C ALA A 48 26.46 -9.27 17.65
N ARG A 49 26.09 -9.50 16.39
CA ARG A 49 26.59 -8.72 15.25
C ARG A 49 26.07 -7.27 15.21
N PHE A 50 24.93 -7.00 15.84
CA PHE A 50 24.35 -5.66 15.92
C PHE A 50 24.99 -4.79 17.00
N PHE A 51 25.74 -5.38 17.95
CA PHE A 51 26.34 -4.70 19.10
C PHE A 51 27.88 -4.66 19.09
N LEU A 52 28.54 -5.06 18.00
CA LEU A 52 29.98 -4.94 17.86
C LEU A 52 30.35 -3.59 17.19
N PRO A 53 31.12 -2.71 17.86
CA PRO A 53 31.60 -1.48 17.25
C PRO A 53 32.58 -1.79 16.11
N SER A 54 32.36 -1.18 14.95
CA SER A 54 33.28 -1.27 13.81
C SER A 54 34.65 -0.69 14.16
N PRO A 55 35.76 -1.40 13.93
CA PRO A 55 37.09 -0.86 14.14
C PRO A 55 37.45 0.12 13.02
N GLU A 56 37.85 1.32 13.42
CA GLU A 56 38.53 2.30 12.58
C GLU A 56 39.87 1.75 12.05
N GLY A 57 40.21 2.17 10.83
CA GLY A 57 41.61 2.44 10.44
C GLY A 57 42.10 1.75 9.18
N GLY A 58 42.41 2.55 8.14
CA GLY A 58 43.21 2.04 7.02
C GLY A 58 43.34 2.88 5.73
N ARG A 59 43.76 4.15 5.84
CA ARG A 59 44.49 4.99 4.85
C ARG A 59 44.43 4.67 3.33
N GLY A 60 43.87 5.63 2.57
CA GLY A 60 44.65 6.44 1.61
C GLY A 60 44.46 6.18 0.11
N THR A 61 43.76 7.09 -0.59
CA THR A 61 44.37 7.87 -1.69
C THR A 61 43.55 9.12 -1.99
N GLU A 62 44.29 10.20 -2.20
CA GLU A 62 43.88 11.59 -2.43
C GLU A 62 43.44 11.83 -3.87
N VAL A 63 42.32 12.53 -4.08
CA VAL A 63 42.10 13.38 -5.26
C VAL A 63 41.24 14.59 -4.84
N THR A 64 41.83 15.77 -4.87
CA THR A 64 41.15 17.07 -4.75
C THR A 64 40.52 17.44 -6.08
N PRO A 65 39.28 17.95 -6.09
CA PRO A 65 39.02 19.19 -6.81
C PRO A 65 38.22 20.20 -5.98
N THR A 66 38.83 21.39 -5.86
CA THR A 66 38.24 22.66 -5.43
C THR A 66 37.06 23.05 -6.29
N GLY A 67 35.95 23.45 -5.66
CA GLY A 67 34.83 24.10 -6.34
C GLY A 67 33.59 24.14 -5.44
N GLU A 68 33.52 25.12 -4.54
CA GLU A 68 32.34 25.44 -3.73
C GLU A 68 31.40 26.33 -4.56
N PRO A 69 30.15 25.92 -4.87
CA PRO A 69 29.10 26.85 -5.24
C PRO A 69 28.38 27.34 -3.97
N PRO A 70 27.87 28.58 -3.98
CA PRO A 70 27.25 29.20 -2.80
C PRO A 70 26.01 28.44 -2.36
N VAL A 71 25.93 28.23 -1.05
CA VAL A 71 24.78 27.68 -0.33
C VAL A 71 23.54 28.49 -0.68
N SER A 72 22.63 27.92 -1.47
CA SER A 72 21.24 28.37 -1.51
C SER A 72 20.53 27.79 -0.28
N PRO A 73 19.71 28.58 0.44
CA PRO A 73 18.95 28.05 1.56
C PRO A 73 17.98 26.98 1.05
N LEU A 74 18.21 25.72 1.45
CA LEU A 74 17.27 24.64 1.20
C LEU A 74 15.94 24.98 1.89
N LEU A 75 14.91 25.10 1.07
CA LEU A 75 13.50 25.06 1.47
C LEU A 75 13.22 23.78 2.28
N PRO A 76 12.22 23.79 3.18
CA PRO A 76 11.98 22.68 4.11
C PRO A 76 11.78 21.37 3.36
N THR A 77 12.54 20.36 3.77
CA THR A 77 12.53 18.99 3.28
C THR A 77 11.10 18.44 3.31
N SER A 78 10.53 18.13 2.15
CA SER A 78 9.28 17.36 2.06
C SER A 78 9.51 16.01 2.72
N VAL A 79 8.77 15.70 3.78
CA VAL A 79 8.80 14.37 4.40
C VAL A 79 8.40 13.35 3.34
N PRO A 80 9.17 12.27 3.10
CA PRO A 80 8.80 11.25 2.13
C PRO A 80 7.44 10.62 2.52
N PRO A 81 6.69 10.01 1.59
CA PRO A 81 5.47 9.27 1.96
C PRO A 81 5.83 7.99 2.72
N LEU A 82 5.03 7.64 3.73
CA LEU A 82 5.10 6.32 4.35
C LEU A 82 4.54 5.31 3.36
N LEU A 83 5.35 4.34 2.94
CA LEU A 83 4.95 3.30 2.01
C LEU A 83 4.79 1.99 2.78
N VAL A 84 3.68 1.30 2.56
CA VAL A 84 3.51 -0.10 2.97
C VAL A 84 3.59 -0.97 1.75
N GLU A 85 4.40 -2.00 1.85
CA GLU A 85 4.51 -3.05 0.85
C GLU A 85 3.40 -4.07 1.10
N VAL A 86 2.44 -4.14 0.17
CA VAL A 86 1.39 -5.16 0.15
C VAL A 86 1.64 -6.01 -1.09
N GLY A 87 2.34 -7.14 -0.91
CA GLY A 87 2.86 -7.90 -2.06
C GLY A 87 3.93 -7.11 -2.81
N GLU A 88 3.81 -7.00 -4.13
CA GLU A 88 4.75 -6.26 -5.00
C GLU A 88 4.37 -4.76 -5.18
N SER A 89 3.37 -4.27 -4.44
CA SER A 89 2.84 -2.90 -4.58
C SER A 89 3.15 -2.03 -3.37
N GLN A 90 3.65 -0.82 -3.61
CA GLN A 90 3.87 0.20 -2.59
C GLN A 90 2.64 1.11 -2.49
N VAL A 91 1.96 1.07 -1.34
CA VAL A 91 0.78 1.89 -1.08
C VAL A 91 1.14 3.00 -0.08
N PRO A 92 0.87 4.29 -0.38
CA PRO A 92 1.07 5.37 0.57
C PRO A 92 0.08 5.25 1.73
N LEU A 93 0.61 5.22 2.96
CA LEU A 93 -0.17 5.26 4.19
C LEU A 93 -0.76 6.65 4.39
N ALA A 94 -2.02 6.70 4.81
CA ALA A 94 -2.65 7.93 5.24
C ALA A 94 -1.96 8.45 6.51
N VAL A 95 -1.53 9.71 6.49
CA VAL A 95 -0.83 10.36 7.61
C VAL A 95 -1.81 11.20 8.42
N PRO A 96 -1.61 11.38 9.74
CA PRO A 96 -2.43 12.28 10.55
C PRO A 96 -2.36 13.73 10.08
N THR A 97 -3.50 14.42 10.05
CA THR A 97 -3.60 15.83 9.63
C THR A 97 -4.30 16.72 10.66
N LEU A 98 -5.22 16.17 11.46
CA LEU A 98 -5.94 16.92 12.49
C LEU A 98 -6.15 16.05 13.73
N LEU A 99 -5.89 16.61 14.91
CA LEU A 99 -6.22 16.04 16.21
C LEU A 99 -7.32 16.88 16.86
N GLU A 100 -8.36 16.23 17.40
CA GLU A 100 -9.43 16.89 18.16
C GLU A 100 -9.57 16.24 19.53
N ILE A 101 -9.50 17.05 20.58
CA ILE A 101 -9.56 16.61 21.98
C ILE A 101 -10.04 17.75 22.88
N GLY A 102 -10.93 17.45 23.83
CA GLY A 102 -11.39 18.44 24.82
C GLY A 102 -12.05 19.68 24.19
N GLY A 103 -12.66 19.53 23.01
CA GLY A 103 -13.25 20.65 22.25
C GLY A 103 -12.24 21.54 21.53
N ARG A 104 -10.95 21.18 21.50
CA ARG A 104 -9.89 21.88 20.76
C ARG A 104 -9.43 21.06 19.56
N SER A 105 -8.93 21.75 18.54
CA SER A 105 -8.43 21.16 17.30
C SER A 105 -6.97 21.60 17.07
N PHE A 106 -6.12 20.64 16.71
CA PHE A 106 -4.69 20.85 16.44
C PHE A 106 -4.34 20.37 15.04
N SER A 107 -3.65 21.21 14.27
CA SER A 107 -3.06 20.77 13.00
C SER A 107 -1.90 19.82 13.29
N VAL A 108 -1.85 18.67 12.62
CA VAL A 108 -0.81 17.68 12.88
C VAL A 108 0.32 17.81 11.87
N GLN A 109 1.55 17.93 12.35
CA GLN A 109 2.75 17.98 11.52
C GLN A 109 3.66 16.78 11.80
N PRO A 110 4.23 16.14 10.77
CA PRO A 110 5.19 15.06 10.97
C PRO A 110 6.53 15.60 11.50
N SER A 111 7.07 14.94 12.52
CA SER A 111 8.46 15.10 12.96
C SER A 111 9.24 13.82 12.66
N ILE A 112 10.35 13.97 11.94
CA ILE A 112 11.29 12.89 11.68
C ILE A 112 12.27 12.86 12.87
N PRO A 113 12.36 11.75 13.63
CA PRO A 113 13.30 11.66 14.73
C PRO A 113 14.75 11.88 14.25
N GLN A 114 15.36 12.99 14.63
CA GLN A 114 16.82 13.18 14.52
C GLN A 114 17.46 12.83 15.86
N ALA A 115 18.75 12.46 15.85
CA ALA A 115 19.43 11.83 16.98
C ALA A 115 19.40 12.64 18.29
N ASP A 116 19.17 13.96 18.24
CA ASP A 116 19.29 14.85 19.40
C ASP A 116 17.95 15.30 20.01
N ASP A 117 16.84 15.32 19.25
CA ASP A 117 15.49 15.60 19.76
C ASP A 117 14.41 15.14 18.76
N PRO A 118 13.60 14.11 19.08
CA PRO A 118 12.55 13.63 18.18
C PRO A 118 11.38 14.62 18.01
N TRP A 119 11.32 15.69 18.80
CA TRP A 119 10.24 16.67 18.82
C TRP A 119 10.60 18.02 18.20
N ALA A 120 11.79 18.17 17.61
CA ALA A 120 12.36 19.45 17.17
C ALA A 120 11.53 20.22 16.12
N VAL A 121 10.61 19.56 15.40
CA VAL A 121 9.76 20.18 14.38
C VAL A 121 8.43 20.61 15.03
N GLY A 122 8.16 21.93 15.08
CA GLY A 122 6.84 22.46 15.44
C GLY A 122 6.66 22.97 16.88
N ILE A 123 7.70 22.92 17.73
CA ILE A 123 7.68 23.54 19.06
C ILE A 123 7.68 25.07 18.89
N GLY A 124 6.51 25.70 19.05
CA GLY A 124 6.35 27.15 18.95
C GLY A 124 4.99 27.63 18.44
N GLN A 125 4.11 26.74 18.00
CA GLN A 125 2.74 27.07 17.60
C GLN A 125 1.73 26.40 18.56
N PRO A 126 0.87 27.18 19.26
CA PRO A 126 0.01 26.65 20.32
C PRO A 126 -1.07 25.67 19.82
N ASP A 127 -1.46 25.75 18.54
CA ASP A 127 -2.50 24.93 17.92
C ASP A 127 -1.94 23.87 16.94
N THR A 128 -0.67 23.49 17.13
CA THR A 128 -0.01 22.45 16.35
C THR A 128 0.35 21.26 17.23
N ALA A 129 0.02 20.05 16.76
CA ALA A 129 0.49 18.80 17.32
C ALA A 129 1.59 18.21 16.44
N VAL A 130 2.62 17.67 17.06
CA VAL A 130 3.76 17.08 16.37
C VAL A 130 3.62 15.57 16.41
N TRP A 131 3.46 14.92 15.27
CA TRP A 131 3.38 13.46 15.20
C TRP A 131 4.74 12.85 14.93
N LEU A 132 5.15 11.86 15.72
CA LEU A 132 6.36 11.10 15.44
C LEU A 132 6.15 10.24 14.20
N TYR A 133 6.81 10.65 13.12
CA TYR A 133 6.65 10.06 11.82
C TYR A 133 6.95 8.56 11.84
N GLY A 134 6.03 7.76 11.29
CA GLY A 134 6.10 6.30 11.26
C GLY A 134 5.34 5.59 12.38
N THR A 135 4.80 6.32 13.36
CA THR A 135 3.96 5.73 14.42
C THR A 135 2.50 5.60 13.96
N VAL A 136 2.13 4.42 13.42
CA VAL A 136 0.83 4.18 12.76
C VAL A 136 -0.08 3.18 13.48
N VAL A 137 0.46 2.40 14.44
CA VAL A 137 -0.32 1.49 15.29
C VAL A 137 -0.67 2.20 16.60
N ASN A 138 0.31 2.82 17.24
CA ASN A 138 0.11 3.74 18.35
C ASN A 138 0.54 5.12 17.88
N TYR A 139 -0.40 5.99 17.50
CA TYR A 139 -0.09 7.33 17.03
C TYR A 139 0.50 8.15 18.18
N VAL A 140 1.78 8.52 18.08
CA VAL A 140 2.46 9.27 19.14
C VAL A 140 2.55 10.74 18.73
N LEU A 141 1.83 11.59 19.46
CA LEU A 141 1.75 13.03 19.23
C LEU A 141 2.28 13.82 20.42
N GLY A 142 2.96 14.92 20.15
CA GLY A 142 3.50 15.87 21.11
C GLY A 142 2.79 17.20 21.03
N LEU A 143 2.49 17.79 22.18
CA LEU A 143 1.95 19.14 22.33
C LEU A 143 2.94 20.01 23.09
N GLN A 144 2.95 21.30 22.75
CA GLN A 144 3.69 22.30 23.50
C GLN A 144 3.06 22.48 24.90
N PRO A 145 3.87 22.62 25.97
CA PRO A 145 3.36 22.85 27.32
C PRO A 145 2.88 24.29 27.55
N THR A 146 1.85 24.72 26.83
CA THR A 146 1.14 25.97 27.12
C THR A 146 0.14 25.77 28.27
N ASP A 147 -0.24 26.85 28.95
CA ASP A 147 -1.20 26.77 30.05
C ASP A 147 -2.56 26.22 29.56
N GLU A 148 -2.98 26.58 28.35
CA GLU A 148 -4.22 26.08 27.74
C GLU A 148 -4.15 24.59 27.40
N ASN A 149 -3.00 24.09 26.96
CA ASN A 149 -2.81 22.66 26.68
C ASN A 149 -2.75 21.84 27.97
N ARG A 150 -2.15 22.42 29.04
CA ARG A 150 -2.12 21.81 30.36
C ARG A 150 -3.53 21.71 30.95
N GLU A 151 -4.26 22.81 30.96
CA GLU A 151 -5.65 22.86 31.42
C GLU A 151 -6.54 21.89 30.63
N MET A 152 -6.38 21.82 29.31
CA MET A 152 -7.10 20.85 28.48
C MET A 152 -6.79 19.41 28.89
N MET A 153 -5.51 19.06 29.04
CA MET A 153 -5.09 17.71 29.43
C MET A 153 -5.60 17.33 30.83
N GLU A 154 -5.63 18.28 31.78
CA GLU A 154 -6.18 18.08 33.12
C GLU A 154 -7.69 17.87 33.13
N ASN A 155 -8.40 18.52 32.21
CA ASN A 155 -9.86 18.43 32.10
C ASN A 155 -10.35 17.19 31.33
N VAL A 156 -9.48 16.52 30.58
CA VAL A 156 -9.84 15.28 29.86
C VAL A 156 -10.06 14.14 30.86
N GLN A 157 -11.27 13.59 30.85
CA GLN A 157 -11.67 12.48 31.70
C GLN A 157 -11.52 11.15 30.97
N LYS A 158 -11.41 10.09 31.77
CA LYS A 158 -11.48 8.73 31.23
C LYS A 158 -12.85 8.51 30.58
N GLY A 159 -12.86 8.13 29.32
CA GLY A 159 -14.09 7.99 28.54
C GLY A 159 -14.28 9.08 27.48
N ASP A 160 -13.53 10.19 27.57
CA ASP A 160 -13.69 11.29 26.62
C ASP A 160 -13.17 10.90 25.23
N PRO A 161 -13.85 11.33 24.16
CA PRO A 161 -13.43 11.02 22.82
C PRO A 161 -12.20 11.84 22.41
N VAL A 162 -11.26 11.16 21.77
CA VAL A 162 -10.11 11.77 21.07
C VAL A 162 -10.23 11.38 19.60
N THR A 163 -10.25 12.36 18.70
CA THR A 163 -10.44 12.10 17.28
C THR A 163 -9.18 12.47 16.50
N LEU A 164 -8.73 11.57 15.63
CA LEU A 164 -7.61 11.80 14.72
C LEU A 164 -8.12 11.67 13.28
N ARG A 165 -7.90 12.70 12.47
CA ARG A 165 -8.19 12.66 11.03
C ARG A 165 -6.91 12.38 10.26
N LEU A 166 -6.99 11.48 9.29
CA LEU A 166 -5.91 11.13 8.39
C LEU A 166 -6.09 11.83 7.03
N SER A 167 -5.01 11.94 6.26
CA SER A 167 -4.97 12.56 4.93
C SER A 167 -5.91 11.91 3.92
N GLY A 168 -6.21 10.61 4.09
CA GLY A 168 -7.20 9.87 3.32
C GLY A 168 -8.66 10.21 3.63
N GLY A 169 -8.90 11.07 4.64
CA GLY A 169 -10.22 11.45 5.13
C GLY A 169 -10.77 10.52 6.23
N THR A 170 -10.05 9.45 6.56
CA THR A 170 -10.41 8.52 7.64
C THR A 170 -10.40 9.25 8.98
N ARG A 171 -11.46 9.05 9.75
CA ARG A 171 -11.59 9.52 11.12
C ARG A 171 -11.41 8.35 12.07
N LEU A 172 -10.34 8.37 12.85
CA LEU A 172 -10.10 7.45 13.94
C LEU A 172 -10.63 8.07 15.24
N THR A 173 -11.43 7.33 15.99
CA THR A 173 -11.90 7.72 17.31
C THR A 173 -11.29 6.80 18.35
N PHE A 174 -10.74 7.43 19.39
CA PHE A 174 -10.15 6.79 20.55
C PHE A 174 -10.86 7.25 21.80
N VAL A 175 -10.82 6.42 22.85
CA VAL A 175 -11.35 6.76 24.17
C VAL A 175 -10.19 7.08 25.09
N ALA A 176 -10.17 8.30 25.63
CA ALA A 176 -9.18 8.77 26.57
C ALA A 176 -9.14 7.90 27.84
N LEU A 177 -7.93 7.59 28.27
CA LEU A 177 -7.64 7.10 29.61
C LEU A 177 -7.32 8.29 30.53
N SER A 178 -7.04 8.03 31.80
CA SER A 178 -6.60 9.10 32.69
C SER A 178 -5.18 9.58 32.32
N PRO A 179 -4.93 10.90 32.27
CA PRO A 179 -3.57 11.44 32.15
C PRO A 179 -2.68 10.92 33.28
N ARG A 180 -1.39 10.73 32.98
CA ARG A 180 -0.37 10.37 33.97
C ARG A 180 0.93 11.11 33.70
N GLU A 181 1.64 11.46 34.76
CA GLU A 181 2.99 11.98 34.66
C GLU A 181 3.99 10.84 34.50
N VAL A 182 4.96 11.02 33.60
CA VAL A 182 6.09 10.11 33.41
C VAL A 182 7.40 10.89 33.25
N PRO A 183 8.56 10.29 33.56
CA PRO A 183 9.85 10.89 33.24
C PRO A 183 9.96 11.19 31.73
N SER A 184 10.58 12.31 31.38
CA SER A 184 10.86 12.62 29.98
C SER A 184 11.76 11.55 29.36
N GLY A 185 11.47 11.15 28.12
CA GLY A 185 12.21 10.12 27.39
C GLY A 185 11.83 8.66 27.70
N SER A 186 10.72 8.41 28.42
CA SER A 186 10.26 7.03 28.69
C SER A 186 9.93 6.28 27.40
N GLY A 187 10.63 5.15 27.15
CA GLY A 187 10.50 4.40 25.89
C GLY A 187 9.18 3.65 25.70
N ASP A 188 8.45 3.38 26.78
CA ASP A 188 7.16 2.66 26.77
C ASP A 188 6.04 3.43 26.05
N LEU A 189 6.28 4.71 25.75
CA LEU A 189 5.35 5.57 25.01
C LEU A 189 5.33 5.27 23.51
N PHE A 190 6.41 4.70 22.97
CA PHE A 190 6.60 4.50 21.54
C PHE A 190 6.21 3.11 21.04
N GLU A 191 5.76 2.22 21.93
CA GLU A 191 5.38 0.84 21.60
C GLU A 191 4.26 0.81 20.54
N GLN A 192 4.49 0.08 19.44
CA GLN A 192 3.57 -0.07 18.30
C GLN A 192 2.83 -1.43 18.32
N ILE A 193 2.50 -1.95 19.51
CA ILE A 193 1.97 -3.32 19.68
C ILE A 193 0.44 -3.36 19.66
N ARG A 194 -0.23 -2.24 19.99
CA ARG A 194 -1.70 -2.16 20.09
C ARG A 194 -2.23 -0.85 19.49
N PRO A 195 -3.39 -0.89 18.79
CA PRO A 195 -4.04 0.29 18.24
C PRO A 195 -4.37 1.34 19.32
N ARG A 196 -3.65 2.47 19.31
CA ARG A 196 -3.73 3.51 20.35
C ARG A 196 -3.39 4.89 19.82
N LEU A 197 -3.66 5.89 20.64
CA LEU A 197 -3.11 7.23 20.52
C LEU A 197 -2.42 7.58 21.84
N THR A 198 -1.19 8.07 21.76
CA THR A 198 -0.41 8.58 22.89
C THR A 198 -0.13 10.06 22.66
N LEU A 199 -0.76 10.91 23.46
CA LEU A 199 -0.58 12.35 23.45
C LEU A 199 0.34 12.76 24.60
N VAL A 200 1.38 13.52 24.30
CA VAL A 200 2.44 13.89 25.25
C VAL A 200 2.52 15.41 25.36
N LEU A 201 2.34 15.94 26.56
CA LEU A 201 2.69 17.32 26.86
C LEU A 201 4.20 17.39 27.13
N LEU A 202 4.92 18.11 26.28
CA LEU A 202 6.39 18.11 26.23
C LEU A 202 7.01 19.09 27.23
N ASP A 203 6.73 18.90 28.52
CA ASP A 203 7.42 19.65 29.58
C ASP A 203 8.89 19.17 29.72
N PRO A 204 9.85 20.04 30.09
CA PRO A 204 11.28 19.71 30.08
C PRO A 204 11.69 18.58 31.03
N THR A 205 11.00 18.43 32.15
CA THR A 205 11.38 17.53 33.24
C THR A 205 10.45 16.33 33.40
N THR A 206 9.18 16.47 33.05
CA THR A 206 8.15 15.45 33.33
C THR A 206 7.07 15.55 32.29
N TRP A 207 6.87 14.51 31.50
CA TRP A 207 5.82 14.52 30.49
C TRP A 207 4.47 14.18 31.08
N THR A 208 3.45 14.97 30.75
CA THR A 208 2.06 14.57 30.98
C THR A 208 1.60 13.76 29.79
N VAL A 209 1.27 12.48 30.02
CA VAL A 209 0.90 11.54 28.96
C VAL A 209 -0.56 11.16 29.10
N LEU A 210 -1.29 11.37 28.03
CA LEU A 210 -2.63 10.85 27.82
C LEU A 210 -2.56 9.70 26.82
N ARG A 211 -2.97 8.51 27.25
CA ARG A 211 -3.20 7.38 26.34
C ARG A 211 -4.69 7.31 26.01
N ALA A 212 -5.01 6.99 24.77
CA ALA A 212 -6.36 6.70 24.34
C ALA A 212 -6.39 5.35 23.60
N ASP A 213 -7.34 4.49 23.97
CA ASP A 213 -7.54 3.19 23.33
C ASP A 213 -8.42 3.35 22.10
N PHE A 214 -8.09 2.65 21.02
CA PHE A 214 -8.86 2.70 19.78
C PHE A 214 -10.29 2.19 19.99
N GLU A 215 -11.27 2.93 19.46
CA GLU A 215 -12.68 2.56 19.52
C GLU A 215 -13.24 2.22 18.13
N THR A 216 -13.10 3.16 17.20
CA THR A 216 -13.67 3.01 15.86
C THR A 216 -12.84 3.74 14.81
N ALA A 217 -12.86 3.20 13.60
CA ALA A 217 -12.38 3.87 12.41
C ALA A 217 -13.59 4.08 11.48
N VAL A 218 -13.86 5.33 11.17
CA VAL A 218 -14.83 5.71 10.15
C VAL A 218 -14.01 6.19 8.97
N GLU A 219 -13.83 5.30 7.99
CA GLU A 219 -13.42 5.74 6.67
C GLU A 219 -14.45 6.74 6.14
N PRO A 220 -14.04 7.76 5.38
CA PRO A 220 -14.98 8.69 4.81
C PRO A 220 -15.86 7.86 3.87
N THR A 221 -17.06 7.53 4.33
CA THR A 221 -18.08 6.99 3.45
C THR A 221 -18.24 8.05 2.37
N PRO A 222 -18.08 7.73 1.07
CA PRO A 222 -18.47 8.68 0.03
C PRO A 222 -19.89 9.08 0.40
N ALA A 223 -20.11 10.36 0.70
CA ALA A 223 -21.38 10.82 1.23
C ALA A 223 -22.47 10.32 0.27
N THR A 224 -23.26 9.36 0.72
CA THR A 224 -24.41 8.86 -0.02
C THR A 224 -25.39 10.03 -0.11
N GLY A 225 -25.20 10.90 -1.11
CA GLY A 225 -25.95 12.16 -1.21
C GLY A 225 -25.30 13.31 -2.00
N GLU A 226 -23.99 13.34 -2.24
CA GLU A 226 -23.44 14.25 -3.26
C GLU A 226 -23.49 13.55 -4.62
N VAL A 227 -24.57 13.78 -5.35
CA VAL A 227 -24.73 13.30 -6.73
C VAL A 227 -23.54 13.79 -7.54
N ALA A 228 -22.68 12.87 -7.98
CA ALA A 228 -21.58 13.20 -8.85
C ALA A 228 -22.12 13.88 -10.11
N VAL A 229 -21.64 15.08 -10.38
CA VAL A 229 -22.15 15.95 -11.42
C VAL A 229 -21.56 15.50 -12.76
N GLY A 230 -22.39 15.30 -13.77
CA GLY A 230 -21.90 14.89 -15.10
C GLY A 230 -21.01 15.96 -15.75
N VAL A 231 -20.17 15.51 -16.69
CA VAL A 231 -19.35 16.37 -17.56
C VAL A 231 -20.19 17.49 -18.20
N GLY A 232 -19.59 18.67 -18.35
CA GLY A 232 -20.17 19.88 -18.95
C GLY A 232 -21.07 20.70 -18.02
N ARG A 233 -21.19 20.33 -16.73
CA ARG A 233 -22.01 21.03 -15.75
C ARG A 233 -21.15 21.85 -14.78
N PRO A 234 -21.44 23.15 -14.58
CA PRO A 234 -20.72 23.96 -13.62
C PRO A 234 -21.11 23.63 -12.18
N VAL A 235 -20.13 23.51 -11.30
CA VAL A 235 -20.28 23.33 -9.86
C VAL A 235 -19.54 24.44 -9.13
N GLN A 236 -20.19 25.05 -8.14
CA GLN A 236 -19.57 26.04 -7.27
C GLN A 236 -19.01 25.34 -6.02
N VAL A 237 -17.73 25.54 -5.72
CA VAL A 237 -17.06 25.04 -4.51
C VAL A 237 -16.21 26.17 -3.94
N GLY A 238 -16.63 26.72 -2.79
CA GLY A 238 -16.01 27.92 -2.24
C GLY A 238 -15.96 29.05 -3.27
N ASP A 239 -14.77 29.61 -3.48
CA ASP A 239 -14.51 30.69 -4.43
C ASP A 239 -14.20 30.22 -5.87
N ALA A 240 -14.30 28.91 -6.14
CA ALA A 240 -14.07 28.33 -7.46
C ALA A 240 -15.38 27.82 -8.08
N ARG A 241 -15.65 28.24 -9.31
CA ARG A 241 -16.65 27.61 -10.18
C ARG A 241 -15.93 26.72 -11.18
N VAL A 242 -16.23 25.43 -11.17
CA VAL A 242 -15.51 24.43 -11.96
C VAL A 242 -16.44 23.70 -12.91
N VAL A 243 -15.97 23.46 -14.12
CA VAL A 243 -16.62 22.63 -15.14
C VAL A 243 -15.61 21.58 -15.60
N VAL A 244 -15.97 20.29 -15.54
CA VAL A 244 -15.23 19.26 -16.27
C VAL A 244 -15.70 19.29 -17.72
N LEU A 245 -14.79 19.51 -18.65
CA LEU A 245 -15.05 19.61 -20.09
C LEU A 245 -15.06 18.22 -20.75
N GLU A 246 -14.07 17.40 -20.43
CA GLU A 246 -13.88 16.05 -20.99
C GLU A 246 -12.93 15.25 -20.08
N GLY A 247 -13.01 13.92 -20.14
CA GLY A 247 -11.92 13.05 -19.73
C GLY A 247 -11.54 12.09 -20.85
N HIS A 248 -10.24 11.83 -21.00
CA HIS A 248 -9.74 10.93 -22.04
C HIS A 248 -8.43 10.26 -21.62
N ALA A 249 -8.16 9.09 -22.21
CA ALA A 249 -6.95 8.31 -21.96
C ALA A 249 -6.00 8.38 -23.15
N GLU A 250 -4.71 8.48 -22.88
CA GLU A 250 -3.63 8.34 -23.87
C GLU A 250 -2.69 7.20 -23.49
N ARG A 251 -2.47 6.28 -24.44
CA ARG A 251 -1.66 5.07 -24.28
C ARG A 251 -0.42 5.14 -25.14
N GLY A 252 0.67 4.49 -24.71
CA GLY A 252 1.87 4.31 -25.52
C GLY A 252 2.74 5.56 -25.75
N GLY A 253 2.70 6.53 -24.83
CA GLY A 253 3.56 7.73 -24.85
C GLY A 253 5.03 7.41 -24.55
N ALA A 254 5.95 8.14 -25.17
CA ALA A 254 7.38 8.02 -24.90
C ALA A 254 7.68 8.35 -23.42
N GLY A 255 8.29 7.40 -22.70
CA GLY A 255 8.64 7.58 -21.28
C GLY A 255 7.63 7.01 -20.28
N LEU A 256 6.52 6.42 -20.74
CA LEU A 256 5.61 5.67 -19.86
C LEU A 256 6.13 4.26 -19.58
N ALA A 257 5.96 3.79 -18.34
CA ALA A 257 6.27 2.42 -17.98
C ALA A 257 5.26 1.45 -18.62
N PRO A 258 5.68 0.21 -18.98
CA PRO A 258 4.75 -0.81 -19.45
C PRO A 258 3.58 -1.01 -18.48
N GLY A 259 2.36 -1.15 -19.01
CA GLY A 259 1.14 -1.31 -18.20
C GLY A 259 0.60 -0.03 -17.58
N THR A 260 1.15 1.15 -17.92
CA THR A 260 0.64 2.45 -17.49
C THR A 260 0.18 3.31 -18.66
N MET A 261 -0.81 4.16 -18.40
CA MET A 261 -1.32 5.16 -19.34
C MET A 261 -1.53 6.50 -18.64
N LEU A 262 -1.67 7.56 -19.43
CA LEU A 262 -2.10 8.86 -18.92
C LEU A 262 -3.60 9.00 -19.07
N TYR A 263 -4.25 9.48 -18.02
CA TYR A 263 -5.64 9.93 -18.08
C TYR A 263 -5.69 11.42 -17.84
N PHE A 264 -6.34 12.15 -18.75
CA PHE A 264 -6.49 13.60 -18.69
C PHE A 264 -7.92 13.96 -18.29
N VAL A 265 -8.04 14.94 -17.41
CA VAL A 265 -9.29 15.64 -17.11
C VAL A 265 -9.14 17.08 -17.57
N GLU A 266 -9.91 17.45 -18.58
CA GLU A 266 -9.94 18.81 -19.13
C GLU A 266 -10.96 19.63 -18.33
N VAL A 267 -10.55 20.79 -17.83
CA VAL A 267 -11.36 21.59 -16.92
C VAL A 267 -11.37 23.07 -17.29
N ALA A 268 -12.47 23.73 -16.96
CA ALA A 268 -12.56 25.19 -16.89
C ALA A 268 -12.79 25.60 -15.43
N ILE A 269 -11.96 26.50 -14.92
CA ILE A 269 -12.03 27.02 -13.55
C ILE A 269 -12.17 28.53 -13.61
N ARG A 270 -13.23 29.04 -12.99
CA ARG A 270 -13.45 30.46 -12.78
C ARG A 270 -13.33 30.82 -11.32
N ASN A 271 -12.47 31.79 -11.01
CA ASN A 271 -12.40 32.38 -9.69
C ASN A 271 -13.57 33.36 -9.51
N THR A 272 -14.49 33.05 -8.61
CA THR A 272 -15.64 33.88 -8.26
C THR A 272 -15.43 34.67 -6.96
N GLY A 273 -14.31 34.45 -6.27
CA GLY A 273 -13.94 35.14 -5.05
C GLY A 273 -13.20 36.45 -5.30
N ASN A 274 -12.75 37.05 -4.19
CA ASN A 274 -11.99 38.31 -4.19
C ASN A 274 -10.48 38.10 -3.98
N ALA A 275 -10.05 36.88 -3.66
CA ALA A 275 -8.65 36.49 -3.52
C ALA A 275 -8.22 35.63 -4.71
N SER A 276 -6.92 35.65 -5.05
CA SER A 276 -6.39 34.76 -6.07
C SER A 276 -6.45 33.30 -5.63
N LEU A 277 -6.75 32.40 -6.57
CA LEU A 277 -6.63 30.95 -6.37
C LEU A 277 -5.27 30.47 -6.87
N VAL A 278 -4.69 29.48 -6.20
CA VAL A 278 -3.40 28.87 -6.54
C VAL A 278 -3.63 27.39 -6.83
N PRO A 279 -3.61 26.95 -8.11
CA PRO A 279 -3.95 25.57 -8.46
C PRO A 279 -3.10 24.49 -7.81
N ASP A 280 -1.84 24.77 -7.48
CA ASP A 280 -0.99 23.85 -6.71
C ASP A 280 -1.52 23.54 -5.30
N ALA A 281 -2.37 24.41 -4.76
CA ALA A 281 -3.06 24.20 -3.48
C ALA A 281 -4.40 23.46 -3.63
N PHE A 282 -4.84 23.14 -4.85
CA PHE A 282 -6.09 22.42 -5.05
C PHE A 282 -5.93 20.95 -4.70
N LEU A 283 -6.98 20.40 -4.09
CA LEU A 283 -7.15 18.95 -4.06
C LEU A 283 -7.78 18.53 -5.39
N MET A 284 -7.04 17.80 -6.22
CA MET A 284 -7.51 17.25 -7.49
C MET A 284 -7.20 15.77 -7.53
N MET A 285 -8.22 14.91 -7.49
CA MET A 285 -8.02 13.47 -7.37
C MET A 285 -8.92 12.73 -8.35
N LEU A 286 -8.39 11.70 -8.99
CA LEU A 286 -9.16 10.79 -9.82
C LEU A 286 -9.43 9.51 -9.03
N GLU A 287 -10.68 9.06 -9.02
CA GLU A 287 -11.11 7.80 -8.40
C GLU A 287 -11.71 6.89 -9.47
N ASP A 288 -11.30 5.62 -9.50
CA ASP A 288 -11.78 4.64 -10.48
C ASP A 288 -13.06 3.91 -10.04
N GLY A 289 -13.56 3.00 -10.88
CA GLY A 289 -14.79 2.24 -10.62
C GLY A 289 -14.73 1.27 -9.43
N VAL A 290 -13.56 1.00 -8.87
CA VAL A 290 -13.37 0.14 -7.68
C VAL A 290 -12.87 0.92 -6.45
N GLY A 291 -12.72 2.24 -6.57
CA GLY A 291 -12.36 3.14 -5.47
C GLY A 291 -10.87 3.43 -5.32
N ASN A 292 -10.02 2.98 -6.25
CA ASN A 292 -8.61 3.37 -6.25
C ASN A 292 -8.48 4.86 -6.56
N ARG A 293 -7.50 5.53 -5.95
CA ARG A 293 -7.31 6.98 -6.04
C ARG A 293 -5.95 7.33 -6.61
N TYR A 294 -5.94 8.29 -7.51
CA TYR A 294 -4.76 8.75 -8.24
C TYR A 294 -4.58 10.26 -8.02
N GLY A 295 -3.36 10.64 -7.66
CA GLY A 295 -2.94 12.04 -7.58
C GLY A 295 -2.56 12.59 -8.96
N PRO A 296 -2.58 13.93 -9.12
CA PRO A 296 -2.21 14.55 -10.39
C PRO A 296 -0.72 14.33 -10.67
N SER A 297 -0.36 14.27 -11.95
CA SER A 297 1.00 14.25 -12.46
C SER A 297 1.24 15.58 -13.20
N PRO A 298 1.77 16.62 -12.51
CA PRO A 298 1.93 17.96 -13.09
C PRO A 298 2.80 17.97 -14.34
N ASP A 299 3.87 17.17 -14.35
CA ASP A 299 4.80 17.07 -15.49
C ASP A 299 4.11 16.53 -16.77
N ALA A 300 3.06 15.71 -16.60
CA ALA A 300 2.30 15.15 -17.71
C ALA A 300 1.19 16.10 -18.20
N ALA A 301 0.78 17.10 -17.41
CA ALA A 301 -0.32 18.00 -17.76
C ALA A 301 -0.07 18.83 -19.03
N GLY A 302 1.21 19.06 -19.38
CA GLY A 302 1.61 19.73 -20.61
C GLY A 302 1.26 18.98 -21.90
N ALA A 303 1.01 17.68 -21.83
CA ALA A 303 0.55 16.88 -22.97
C ALA A 303 -0.98 16.92 -23.16
N GLY A 304 -1.72 17.44 -22.17
CA GLY A 304 -3.17 17.60 -22.26
C GLY A 304 -3.58 18.68 -23.26
N ARG A 305 -4.84 18.65 -23.70
CA ARG A 305 -5.30 19.47 -24.83
C ARG A 305 -5.29 20.97 -24.52
N ASN A 306 -5.49 21.33 -23.25
CA ASN A 306 -5.51 22.71 -22.80
C ASN A 306 -4.19 23.14 -22.11
N GLY A 307 -3.19 22.25 -22.05
CA GLY A 307 -1.95 22.48 -21.29
C GLY A 307 -2.18 22.51 -19.76
N PRO A 308 -1.17 22.82 -18.94
CA PRO A 308 -1.32 22.86 -17.48
C PRO A 308 -2.16 24.06 -17.03
N LEU A 309 -2.76 23.96 -15.84
CA LEU A 309 -3.34 25.12 -15.17
C LEU A 309 -2.24 26.16 -14.85
N PRO A 310 -2.55 27.47 -14.90
CA PRO A 310 -1.58 28.50 -14.53
C PRO A 310 -1.33 28.52 -13.02
N ASP A 311 -0.17 29.00 -12.58
CA ASP A 311 0.19 29.08 -11.15
C ASP A 311 -0.79 29.90 -10.31
N VAL A 312 -1.47 30.88 -10.92
CA VAL A 312 -2.40 31.79 -10.25
C VAL A 312 -3.62 32.08 -11.15
N ILE A 313 -4.81 32.01 -10.54
CA ILE A 313 -6.07 32.44 -11.15
C ILE A 313 -6.60 33.66 -10.38
N GLY A 314 -6.52 34.84 -10.99
CA GLY A 314 -6.93 36.09 -10.35
C GLY A 314 -8.44 36.20 -10.13
N PRO A 315 -8.92 37.11 -9.25
CA PRO A 315 -10.34 37.34 -9.02
C PRO A 315 -11.12 37.61 -10.31
N GLY A 316 -12.23 36.90 -10.53
CA GLY A 316 -13.07 37.02 -11.72
C GLY A 316 -12.52 36.35 -12.98
N GLN A 317 -11.28 35.88 -12.97
CA GLN A 317 -10.63 35.22 -14.10
C GLN A 317 -11.20 33.82 -14.31
N GLU A 318 -11.29 33.41 -15.57
CA GLU A 318 -11.64 32.06 -16.01
C GLU A 318 -10.49 31.50 -16.84
N VAL A 319 -10.10 30.26 -16.55
CA VAL A 319 -9.00 29.56 -17.23
C VAL A 319 -9.43 28.15 -17.59
N GLU A 320 -8.90 27.65 -18.71
CA GLU A 320 -8.98 26.25 -19.08
C GLU A 320 -7.62 25.61 -18.85
N GLY A 321 -7.62 24.31 -18.50
CA GLY A 321 -6.40 23.56 -18.28
C GLY A 321 -6.66 22.06 -18.18
N SER A 322 -5.57 21.32 -18.19
CA SER A 322 -5.55 19.86 -18.17
C SER A 322 -4.97 19.40 -16.85
N VAL A 323 -5.59 18.40 -16.23
CA VAL A 323 -5.04 17.68 -15.09
C VAL A 323 -4.76 16.26 -15.54
N ALA A 324 -3.48 15.87 -15.52
CA ALA A 324 -3.05 14.54 -15.93
C ALA A 324 -2.91 13.59 -14.73
N TYR A 325 -3.14 12.32 -14.97
CA TYR A 325 -3.03 11.24 -13.99
C TYR A 325 -2.27 10.07 -14.61
N LEU A 326 -1.25 9.56 -13.91
CA LEU A 326 -0.61 8.30 -14.28
C LEU A 326 -1.41 7.14 -13.66
N VAL A 327 -1.97 6.30 -14.49
CA VAL A 327 -2.90 5.23 -14.08
C VAL A 327 -2.56 3.90 -14.76
N PRO A 328 -2.99 2.75 -14.24
CA PRO A 328 -2.87 1.47 -14.92
C PRO A 328 -3.62 1.46 -16.26
N GLU A 329 -3.10 0.75 -17.26
CA GLU A 329 -3.81 0.58 -18.55
C GLU A 329 -5.16 -0.14 -18.41
N ASP A 330 -5.31 -0.96 -17.37
CA ASP A 330 -6.52 -1.70 -17.05
C ASP A 330 -7.46 -0.96 -16.09
N LEU A 331 -7.33 0.38 -15.99
CA LEU A 331 -8.14 1.25 -15.13
C LEU A 331 -9.61 0.82 -15.06
N ALA A 332 -10.16 0.73 -13.84
CA ALA A 332 -11.52 0.25 -13.66
C ALA A 332 -12.58 1.29 -14.05
N GLY A 333 -13.52 0.89 -14.92
CA GLY A 333 -14.69 1.69 -15.32
C GLY A 333 -16.01 1.13 -14.76
N PRO A 334 -17.18 1.55 -15.28
CA PRO A 334 -17.43 2.37 -16.49
C PRO A 334 -17.49 3.88 -16.23
N THR A 335 -17.22 4.31 -15.00
CA THR A 335 -17.28 5.71 -14.59
C THR A 335 -16.09 6.00 -13.71
N LEU A 336 -15.42 7.12 -13.97
CA LEU A 336 -14.40 7.67 -13.09
C LEU A 336 -15.00 8.86 -12.34
N THR A 337 -14.57 9.07 -11.11
CA THR A 337 -14.96 10.23 -10.31
C THR A 337 -13.79 11.19 -10.17
N TRP A 338 -13.92 12.41 -10.68
CA TRP A 338 -12.95 13.47 -10.41
C TRP A 338 -13.40 14.30 -9.21
N ILE A 339 -12.52 14.41 -8.21
CA ILE A 339 -12.78 15.06 -6.93
C ILE A 339 -11.97 16.35 -6.89
N PHE A 340 -12.66 17.46 -6.63
CA PHE A 340 -12.07 18.79 -6.61
C PHE A 340 -12.36 19.52 -5.30
N SER A 341 -11.35 20.19 -4.74
CA SER A 341 -11.54 21.25 -3.74
C SER A 341 -10.51 22.36 -3.96
N PRO A 342 -10.92 23.65 -3.87
CA PRO A 342 -9.99 24.77 -4.02
C PRO A 342 -9.04 24.91 -2.82
N THR A 343 -9.31 24.22 -1.70
CA THR A 343 -8.40 24.12 -0.56
C THR A 343 -8.34 22.69 -0.03
N PRO A 344 -7.18 22.16 0.37
CA PRO A 344 -7.05 20.74 0.73
C PRO A 344 -7.74 20.39 2.06
N THR A 345 -7.87 21.39 2.93
CA THR A 345 -8.47 21.27 4.27
C THR A 345 -9.98 21.46 4.28
N SER A 346 -10.57 21.88 3.16
CA SER A 346 -12.02 22.07 3.05
C SER A 346 -12.75 20.73 3.02
N GLU A 347 -13.83 20.65 3.78
CA GLU A 347 -14.79 19.55 3.71
C GLU A 347 -15.72 19.67 2.49
N LEU A 348 -15.83 20.86 1.90
CA LEU A 348 -16.56 21.09 0.65
C LEU A 348 -15.74 20.58 -0.52
N ARG A 349 -16.26 19.56 -1.22
CA ARG A 349 -15.65 18.97 -2.40
C ARG A 349 -16.69 18.88 -3.51
N ALA A 350 -16.30 19.13 -4.75
CA ALA A 350 -17.10 18.70 -5.90
C ALA A 350 -16.68 17.30 -6.31
N ARG A 351 -17.67 16.50 -6.74
CA ARG A 351 -17.46 15.21 -7.39
C ARG A 351 -18.05 15.28 -8.79
N PHE A 352 -17.26 14.93 -9.79
CA PHE A 352 -17.68 14.89 -11.19
C PHE A 352 -17.64 13.47 -11.70
N SER A 353 -18.75 13.03 -12.31
CA SER A 353 -18.87 11.72 -12.94
C SER A 353 -18.42 11.82 -14.40
N ILE A 354 -17.34 11.12 -14.73
CA ILE A 354 -16.75 11.10 -16.07
C ILE A 354 -16.98 9.70 -16.65
N PRO A 355 -17.80 9.58 -17.73
CA PRO A 355 -17.96 8.32 -18.43
C PRO A 355 -16.62 7.80 -18.95
N TYR A 356 -16.32 6.54 -18.70
CA TYR A 356 -15.08 5.91 -19.12
C TYR A 356 -15.35 4.51 -19.67
N ALA A 357 -14.88 4.26 -20.89
CA ALA A 357 -14.92 2.94 -21.49
C ALA A 357 -13.59 2.22 -21.19
N PRO A 358 -13.55 1.30 -20.21
CA PRO A 358 -12.35 0.50 -20.00
C PRO A 358 -12.05 -0.33 -21.26
N PRO A 359 -10.77 -0.67 -21.52
CA PRO A 359 -10.46 -1.60 -22.59
C PRO A 359 -11.23 -2.90 -22.37
N ALA A 360 -11.71 -3.50 -23.46
CA ALA A 360 -12.43 -4.76 -23.41
C ALA A 360 -11.53 -5.81 -22.73
N ARG A 361 -11.90 -6.25 -21.53
CA ARG A 361 -11.27 -7.42 -20.91
C ARG A 361 -11.93 -8.66 -21.53
N PRO A 362 -11.16 -9.66 -21.98
CA PRO A 362 -11.75 -10.95 -22.33
C PRO A 362 -12.50 -11.46 -21.10
N THR A 363 -13.81 -11.64 -21.23
CA THR A 363 -14.71 -11.96 -20.10
C THR A 363 -14.51 -13.41 -19.60
N VAL A 364 -13.73 -14.18 -20.34
CA VAL A 364 -13.34 -15.55 -20.00
C VAL A 364 -11.82 -15.63 -20.10
N LEU A 365 -11.17 -16.00 -18.99
CA LEU A 365 -9.74 -16.24 -18.96
C LEU A 365 -9.45 -17.59 -19.62
N PRO A 366 -8.42 -17.67 -20.48
CA PRO A 366 -8.00 -18.94 -21.04
C PRO A 366 -7.44 -19.84 -19.93
N GLU A 367 -7.74 -21.13 -19.99
CA GLU A 367 -7.15 -22.11 -19.07
C GLU A 367 -5.84 -22.64 -19.68
N VAL A 368 -4.79 -22.70 -18.86
CA VAL A 368 -3.47 -23.18 -19.26
C VAL A 368 -3.13 -24.41 -18.43
N THR A 369 -2.81 -25.51 -19.10
CA THR A 369 -2.36 -26.75 -18.47
C THR A 369 -1.00 -27.14 -19.03
N VAL A 370 0.03 -27.24 -18.19
CA VAL A 370 1.30 -27.84 -18.59
C VAL A 370 1.16 -29.36 -18.54
N LEU A 371 1.28 -30.00 -19.70
CA LEU A 371 1.15 -31.45 -19.86
C LEU A 371 2.45 -32.16 -19.45
N ASP A 372 3.58 -31.67 -19.95
CA ASP A 372 4.91 -32.19 -19.63
C ASP A 372 5.99 -31.10 -19.77
N ALA A 373 7.13 -31.30 -19.10
CA ALA A 373 8.30 -30.46 -19.23
C ALA A 373 9.58 -31.28 -19.04
N PHE A 374 10.42 -31.35 -20.07
CA PHE A 374 11.62 -32.18 -20.07
C PHE A 374 12.76 -31.57 -20.91
N LEU A 375 13.99 -32.01 -20.65
CA LEU A 375 15.14 -31.62 -21.46
C LEU A 375 15.24 -32.50 -22.71
N SER A 376 15.65 -31.91 -23.84
CA SER A 376 16.00 -32.64 -25.06
C SER A 376 17.09 -33.69 -24.81
N GLU A 377 17.24 -34.66 -25.73
CA GLU A 377 18.24 -35.73 -25.62
C GLU A 377 19.68 -35.20 -25.45
N ASP A 378 20.00 -34.08 -26.09
CA ASP A 378 21.30 -33.40 -25.98
C ASP A 378 21.43 -32.50 -24.74
N GLY A 379 20.36 -32.38 -23.95
CA GLY A 379 20.28 -31.56 -22.74
C GLY A 379 20.46 -30.06 -22.99
N SER A 380 20.31 -29.57 -24.22
CA SER A 380 20.55 -28.18 -24.58
C SER A 380 19.28 -27.31 -24.60
N THR A 381 18.11 -27.96 -24.65
CA THR A 381 16.80 -27.32 -24.83
C THR A 381 15.82 -27.87 -23.80
N LEU A 382 15.02 -26.98 -23.20
CA LEU A 382 13.89 -27.33 -22.36
C LEU A 382 12.63 -27.33 -23.24
N LEU A 383 11.98 -28.48 -23.35
CA LEU A 383 10.70 -28.66 -24.03
C LEU A 383 9.59 -28.57 -22.98
N VAL A 384 8.55 -27.80 -23.29
CA VAL A 384 7.34 -27.66 -22.46
C VAL A 384 6.13 -27.90 -23.35
N GLU A 385 5.37 -28.94 -23.05
CA GLU A 385 4.11 -29.27 -23.72
C GLU A 385 2.96 -28.67 -22.92
N VAL A 386 2.08 -27.92 -23.60
CA VAL A 386 1.04 -27.12 -22.96
C VAL A 386 -0.27 -27.29 -23.71
N GLU A 387 -1.36 -27.47 -22.99
CA GLU A 387 -2.72 -27.36 -23.49
C GLU A 387 -3.30 -26.00 -23.10
N LEU A 388 -3.81 -25.28 -24.11
CA LEU A 388 -4.48 -24.00 -23.95
C LEU A 388 -5.97 -24.20 -24.26
N HIS A 389 -6.84 -23.95 -23.30
CA HIS A 389 -8.29 -24.07 -23.46
C HIS A 389 -8.97 -22.70 -23.44
N ASN A 390 -9.88 -22.47 -24.39
CA ASN A 390 -10.75 -21.29 -24.44
C ASN A 390 -12.14 -21.65 -23.91
N PRO A 391 -12.50 -21.33 -22.66
CA PRO A 391 -13.87 -21.57 -22.19
C PRO A 391 -14.87 -20.54 -22.75
N GLY A 392 -14.39 -19.49 -23.42
CA GLY A 392 -15.18 -18.39 -23.95
C GLY A 392 -15.84 -18.71 -25.29
N MET A 393 -16.68 -17.79 -25.75
CA MET A 393 -17.36 -17.90 -27.06
C MET A 393 -16.64 -17.13 -28.17
N GLU A 394 -15.67 -16.29 -27.83
CA GLU A 394 -14.87 -15.50 -28.77
C GLU A 394 -13.47 -16.08 -28.89
N ASP A 395 -12.88 -16.00 -30.08
CA ASP A 395 -11.51 -16.44 -30.33
C ASP A 395 -10.52 -15.58 -29.52
N PHE A 396 -9.52 -16.20 -28.89
CA PHE A 396 -8.40 -15.47 -28.31
C PHE A 396 -7.09 -15.76 -29.06
N THR A 397 -6.20 -14.77 -29.06
CA THR A 397 -4.90 -14.86 -29.74
C THR A 397 -3.78 -14.88 -28.71
N VAL A 398 -2.87 -15.85 -28.83
CA VAL A 398 -1.63 -15.92 -28.07
C VAL A 398 -0.47 -15.49 -28.95
N THR A 399 0.33 -14.58 -28.43
CA THR A 399 1.52 -14.05 -29.07
C THR A 399 2.78 -14.51 -28.33
N LYS A 400 3.95 -14.17 -28.89
CA LYS A 400 5.23 -14.48 -28.25
C LYS A 400 5.38 -13.78 -26.90
N ASP A 401 4.83 -12.57 -26.75
CA ASP A 401 4.99 -11.75 -25.54
C ASP A 401 4.18 -12.30 -24.35
N ASP A 402 3.21 -13.17 -24.63
CA ASP A 402 2.40 -13.86 -23.61
C ASP A 402 3.14 -15.05 -22.97
N VAL A 403 4.33 -15.39 -23.45
CA VAL A 403 5.11 -16.55 -23.02
C VAL A 403 6.51 -16.13 -22.57
N SER A 404 6.90 -16.51 -21.36
CA SER A 404 8.25 -16.29 -20.87
C SER A 404 8.75 -17.44 -19.99
N LEU A 405 10.07 -17.58 -19.90
CA LEU A 405 10.75 -18.45 -18.95
C LEU A 405 11.64 -17.58 -18.07
N SER A 406 11.68 -17.85 -16.78
CA SER A 406 12.57 -17.18 -15.83
C SER A 406 13.22 -18.19 -14.89
N SER A 407 14.39 -17.86 -14.36
CA SER A 407 15.11 -18.71 -13.41
C SER A 407 16.01 -17.85 -12.52
N SER A 408 16.66 -18.44 -11.52
CA SER A 408 17.67 -17.75 -10.71
C SER A 408 18.89 -17.27 -11.52
N ALA A 409 19.11 -17.83 -12.71
CA ALA A 409 20.15 -17.41 -13.65
C ALA A 409 19.70 -16.27 -14.58
N GLY A 410 18.44 -15.81 -14.48
CA GLY A 410 17.86 -14.77 -15.32
C GLY A 410 16.77 -15.28 -16.27
N PRO A 411 16.30 -14.42 -17.20
CA PRO A 411 15.28 -14.77 -18.17
C PRO A 411 15.78 -15.82 -19.16
N GLY A 412 14.92 -16.78 -19.49
CA GLY A 412 15.17 -17.82 -20.48
C GLY A 412 14.79 -17.37 -21.90
N GLU A 413 15.54 -17.86 -22.88
CA GLU A 413 15.32 -17.53 -24.29
C GLU A 413 14.39 -18.56 -24.94
N LEU A 414 13.25 -18.10 -25.47
CA LEU A 414 12.39 -18.93 -26.30
C LEU A 414 12.99 -19.09 -27.71
N ARG A 415 13.38 -20.32 -28.05
CA ARG A 415 14.01 -20.67 -29.34
C ARG A 415 12.97 -20.97 -30.41
N MET A 416 11.95 -21.76 -30.05
CA MET A 416 10.95 -22.23 -31.00
C MET A 416 9.61 -22.46 -30.31
N ALA A 417 8.54 -22.35 -31.08
CA ALA A 417 7.20 -22.74 -30.70
C ALA A 417 6.58 -23.54 -31.84
N ALA A 418 5.91 -24.65 -31.52
CA ALA A 418 5.23 -25.50 -32.48
C ALA A 418 3.76 -25.68 -32.05
N PRO A 419 2.78 -25.20 -32.84
CA PRO A 419 2.91 -24.38 -34.06
C PRO A 419 3.62 -23.03 -33.81
N PRO A 420 4.11 -22.31 -34.84
CA PRO A 420 4.66 -20.97 -34.63
C PRO A 420 3.56 -19.97 -34.25
N PHE A 421 3.91 -18.96 -33.45
CA PHE A 421 3.02 -17.84 -33.13
C PHE A 421 2.62 -17.03 -34.38
N PRO A 422 1.47 -16.31 -34.35
CA PRO A 422 0.47 -16.29 -33.28
C PRO A 422 -0.46 -17.52 -33.31
N TRP A 423 -0.99 -17.89 -32.13
CA TRP A 423 -1.98 -18.95 -32.02
C TRP A 423 -3.37 -18.35 -31.85
N ILE A 424 -4.27 -18.67 -32.76
CA ILE A 424 -5.69 -18.35 -32.61
C ILE A 424 -6.38 -19.59 -32.06
N ILE A 425 -7.06 -19.44 -30.92
CA ILE A 425 -7.79 -20.51 -30.24
C ILE A 425 -9.27 -20.14 -30.24
N PRO A 426 -10.09 -20.81 -31.06
CA PRO A 426 -11.51 -20.50 -31.17
C PRO A 426 -12.26 -20.67 -29.85
N GLY A 427 -13.42 -20.02 -29.72
CA GLY A 427 -14.30 -20.17 -28.56
C GLY A 427 -14.70 -21.62 -28.31
N GLY A 428 -14.52 -22.13 -27.09
CA GLY A 428 -14.88 -23.47 -26.65
C GLY A 428 -13.85 -24.56 -26.99
N GLU A 429 -12.76 -24.22 -27.67
CA GLU A 429 -11.77 -25.18 -28.17
C GLU A 429 -10.51 -25.25 -27.27
N SER A 430 -9.81 -26.37 -27.38
CA SER A 430 -8.47 -26.56 -26.79
C SER A 430 -7.41 -26.68 -27.87
N ARG A 431 -6.18 -26.28 -27.56
CA ARG A 431 -5.04 -26.40 -28.45
C ARG A 431 -3.79 -26.79 -27.68
N GLU A 432 -3.18 -27.91 -28.10
CA GLU A 432 -1.86 -28.32 -27.64
C GLU A 432 -0.76 -27.59 -28.43
N VAL A 433 0.27 -27.19 -27.71
CA VAL A 433 1.43 -26.47 -28.22
C VAL A 433 2.70 -26.94 -27.52
N GLU A 434 3.82 -26.88 -28.25
CA GLU A 434 5.14 -27.17 -27.71
C GLU A 434 5.98 -25.89 -27.72
N LEU A 435 6.63 -25.61 -26.60
CA LEU A 435 7.56 -24.50 -26.42
C LEU A 435 8.97 -25.05 -26.20
N GLN A 436 9.94 -24.53 -26.95
CA GLN A 436 11.34 -24.91 -26.82
C GLN A 436 12.15 -23.72 -26.34
N PHE A 437 12.66 -23.79 -25.11
CA PHE A 437 13.54 -22.79 -24.52
C PHE A 437 14.99 -23.24 -24.55
N ALA A 438 15.92 -22.30 -24.62
CA ALA A 438 17.32 -22.59 -24.28
C ALA A 438 17.37 -23.12 -22.84
N ARG A 439 18.19 -24.15 -22.57
CA ARG A 439 18.31 -24.69 -21.21
C ARG A 439 18.64 -23.59 -20.20
N PRO A 440 17.83 -23.41 -19.15
CA PRO A 440 18.12 -22.45 -18.10
C PRO A 440 19.36 -22.86 -17.31
N GLY A 441 20.17 -21.89 -16.90
CA GLY A 441 21.37 -22.10 -16.09
C GLY A 441 21.08 -22.38 -14.61
N ALA A 442 19.96 -23.03 -14.29
CA ALA A 442 19.46 -23.25 -12.94
C ALA A 442 18.74 -24.61 -12.83
N SER A 443 18.67 -25.16 -11.61
CA SER A 443 17.98 -26.42 -11.31
C SER A 443 16.44 -26.31 -11.29
N THR A 444 15.94 -25.07 -11.27
CA THR A 444 14.53 -24.72 -11.26
C THR A 444 14.31 -23.53 -12.20
N ALA A 445 13.21 -23.56 -12.95
CA ALA A 445 12.75 -22.46 -13.78
C ALA A 445 11.24 -22.29 -13.65
N ILE A 446 10.77 -21.09 -13.95
CA ILE A 446 9.37 -20.71 -13.92
C ILE A 446 8.95 -20.36 -15.34
N VAL A 447 8.00 -21.10 -15.89
CA VAL A 447 7.37 -20.76 -17.17
C VAL A 447 6.08 -19.97 -16.89
N THR A 448 5.92 -18.85 -17.58
CA THR A 448 4.72 -18.00 -17.51
C THR A 448 4.06 -17.96 -18.87
N ILE A 449 2.76 -18.29 -18.93
CA ILE A 449 1.97 -18.35 -20.17
C ILE A 449 0.63 -17.66 -19.89
N LEU A 450 0.33 -16.58 -20.60
CA LEU A 450 -0.91 -15.80 -20.41
C LEU A 450 -1.11 -15.36 -18.94
N GLY A 451 -0.02 -15.14 -18.21
CA GLY A 451 -0.01 -14.81 -16.78
C GLY A 451 -0.12 -16.00 -15.82
N TYR A 452 -0.30 -17.23 -16.31
CA TYR A 452 -0.25 -18.44 -15.50
C TYR A 452 1.19 -18.91 -15.30
N THR A 453 1.53 -19.23 -14.06
CA THR A 453 2.92 -19.51 -13.65
C THR A 453 3.07 -20.95 -13.20
N PHE A 454 4.05 -21.66 -13.77
CA PHE A 454 4.35 -23.06 -13.44
C PHE A 454 5.83 -23.23 -13.10
N GLU A 455 6.13 -23.89 -11.99
CA GLU A 455 7.50 -24.24 -11.60
C GLU A 455 7.91 -25.57 -12.27
N ILE A 456 9.05 -25.55 -12.96
CA ILE A 456 9.72 -26.73 -13.50
C ILE A 456 10.95 -26.97 -12.63
N SER A 457 10.92 -28.06 -11.85
CA SER A 457 12.01 -28.44 -10.93
C SER A 457 12.65 -29.76 -11.38
N GLY A 458 13.84 -30.07 -10.87
CA GLY A 458 14.51 -31.34 -11.13
C GLY A 458 15.32 -31.37 -12.43
N MET A 459 15.69 -30.20 -12.94
CA MET A 459 16.68 -30.09 -14.02
C MET A 459 18.08 -30.39 -13.43
N PRO A 460 18.81 -31.38 -13.96
CA PRO A 460 20.09 -31.83 -13.40
C PRO A 460 21.23 -30.83 -13.57
#